data_AF-D7GQK4-F1
#
_entry.id   AF-D7GQK4-F1
#
_cell.length_a   1.000
_cell.length_b   1.000
_cell.length_c   1.000
_cell.angle_alpha   90.00
_cell.angle_beta   90.00
_cell.angle_gamma   90.00
#
_symmetry.space_group_name_H-M   'P 1'
#
loop_
_entity.id
_entity.type
_entity.pdbx_description
1 polymer ?
#
loop_
_entity_poly.entity_id
_entity_poly.type
_entity_poly.pdbx_seq_one_letter_code
_entity_poly.pdbx_strand_id
1 'polypeptide(L)'
;MKFSEAEKALKAGKKIKLPKWEKAYWYMNQDGELINHFEGGEELPTIALFPRDMIWVTRDDWEIVHEDEPKNVNEPAGEMKKLRNFGWAIAALKKGKKVARKNWNGKGMFLFLAHSMDITTDADLSCVKDLEGDLVSPSIVMKTADDRFCVGWLASQTDMLADDWYEVQ
;
A
#
# COMPACT_ATOMS: atom_id res chain seq x y z
N MET A 1 28.61 12.74 -0.37
CA MET A 1 29.19 12.07 -1.55
C MET A 1 29.60 13.15 -2.53
N LYS A 2 30.62 12.90 -3.35
CA LYS A 2 31.12 13.90 -4.30
C LYS A 2 30.16 14.07 -5.48
N PHE A 3 30.22 15.19 -6.18
CA PHE A 3 29.39 15.47 -7.36
C PHE A 3 29.31 14.31 -8.38
N SER A 4 30.45 13.68 -8.71
CA SER A 4 30.49 12.58 -9.69
C SER A 4 29.75 11.31 -9.25
N GLU A 5 29.59 11.11 -7.94
CA GLU A 5 28.82 10.00 -7.37
C GLU A 5 27.33 10.35 -7.35
N ALA A 6 27.02 11.61 -6.98
CA ALA A 6 25.67 12.15 -6.99
C ALA A 6 25.05 12.12 -8.40
N GLU A 7 25.81 12.54 -9.42
CA GLU A 7 25.38 12.51 -10.82
C GLU A 7 25.06 11.07 -11.28
N LYS A 8 25.92 10.10 -10.95
CA LYS A 8 25.68 8.68 -11.28
C LYS A 8 24.44 8.15 -10.58
N ALA A 9 24.23 8.51 -9.31
CA ALA A 9 23.06 8.09 -8.55
C ALA A 9 21.76 8.64 -9.17
N LEU A 10 21.72 9.94 -9.48
CA LEU A 10 20.58 10.60 -10.12
C LEU A 10 20.25 10.00 -11.49
N LYS A 11 21.27 9.75 -12.32
CA LYS A 11 21.09 9.08 -13.63
C LYS A 11 20.59 7.64 -13.50
N ALA A 12 20.86 6.99 -12.38
CA ALA A 12 20.32 5.67 -12.04
C ALA A 12 18.91 5.73 -11.41
N GLY A 13 18.26 6.91 -11.41
CA GLY A 13 16.92 7.12 -10.85
C GLY A 13 16.88 7.23 -9.33
N LYS A 14 18.03 7.31 -8.66
CA LYS A 14 18.07 7.49 -7.20
C LYS A 14 17.85 8.95 -6.85
N LYS A 15 17.23 9.18 -5.69
CA LYS A 15 17.12 10.52 -5.10
C LYS A 15 18.35 10.80 -4.23
N ILE A 16 18.72 12.07 -4.11
CA ILE A 16 19.81 12.53 -3.23
C ILE A 16 19.35 13.69 -2.37
N LYS A 17 19.95 13.87 -1.19
CA LYS A 17 19.62 14.98 -0.29
C LYS A 17 20.85 15.54 0.41
N LEU A 18 20.71 16.71 1.04
CA LEU A 18 21.70 17.17 2.01
C LEU A 18 21.52 16.45 3.36
N PRO A 19 22.58 16.27 4.16
CA PRO A 19 22.48 15.55 5.44
C PRO A 19 21.46 16.15 6.42
N LYS A 20 21.28 17.48 6.38
CA LYS A 20 20.34 18.21 7.25
C LYS A 20 18.90 18.26 6.72
N TRP A 21 18.65 17.77 5.51
CA TRP A 21 17.31 17.72 4.93
C TRP A 21 16.60 16.47 5.41
N GLU A 22 15.34 16.63 5.83
CA GLU A 22 14.53 15.54 6.36
C GLU A 22 13.66 14.95 5.25
N LYS A 23 12.88 15.80 4.58
CA LYS A 23 11.99 15.42 3.47
C LYS A 23 12.37 16.05 2.14
N ALA A 24 13.20 17.09 2.15
CA ALA A 24 13.70 17.68 0.91
C ALA A 24 14.75 16.78 0.24
N TYR A 25 14.70 16.72 -1.09
CA TYR A 25 15.63 15.95 -1.91
C TYR A 25 15.65 16.45 -3.36
N TRP A 26 16.66 16.05 -4.11
CA TRP A 26 16.69 16.13 -5.56
C TRP A 26 16.44 14.78 -6.19
N TYR A 27 15.79 14.81 -7.35
CA TYR A 27 15.66 13.66 -8.25
C TYR A 27 15.73 14.10 -9.71
N MET A 28 16.03 13.15 -10.60
CA MET A 28 15.98 13.39 -12.05
C MET A 28 14.61 12.92 -12.58
N ASN A 29 13.86 13.80 -13.27
CA ASN A 29 12.59 13.42 -13.89
C ASN A 29 12.80 12.61 -15.20
N GLN A 30 11.70 12.19 -15.82
CA GLN A 30 11.74 11.40 -17.06
C GLN A 30 12.36 12.15 -18.26
N ASP A 31 12.30 13.48 -18.24
CA ASP A 31 12.87 14.36 -19.26
C ASP A 31 14.36 14.67 -19.03
N GLY A 32 14.95 14.12 -17.96
CA GLY A 32 16.35 14.35 -17.61
C GLY A 32 16.62 15.69 -16.91
N GLU A 33 15.58 16.33 -16.37
CA GLU A 33 15.70 17.56 -15.60
C GLU A 33 15.90 17.24 -14.11
N LEU A 34 16.78 18.01 -13.47
CA LEU A 34 16.97 17.94 -12.03
C LEU A 34 15.87 18.74 -11.32
N ILE A 35 15.05 18.05 -10.53
CA ILE A 35 13.94 18.62 -9.77
C ILE A 35 14.33 18.69 -8.29
N ASN A 36 14.05 19.82 -7.66
CA ASN A 36 14.12 19.99 -6.21
C ASN A 36 12.74 19.78 -5.59
N HIS A 37 12.62 18.81 -4.70
CA HIS A 37 11.47 18.61 -3.82
C HIS A 37 11.75 19.30 -2.47
N PHE A 38 10.89 20.22 -2.07
CA PHE A 38 11.03 20.98 -0.83
C PHE A 38 10.44 20.23 0.36
N GLU A 39 10.80 20.65 1.58
CA GLU A 39 10.25 20.08 2.83
C GLU A 39 8.71 20.17 2.92
N GLY A 40 8.11 21.17 2.26
CA GLY A 40 6.66 21.39 2.19
C GLY A 40 5.95 20.56 1.10
N GLY A 41 6.70 19.81 0.30
CA GLY A 41 6.17 19.00 -0.80
C GLY A 41 6.06 19.73 -2.14
N GLU A 42 6.37 21.02 -2.20
CA GLU A 42 6.46 21.74 -3.48
C GLU A 42 7.62 21.18 -4.32
N GLU A 43 7.47 21.21 -5.64
CA GLU A 43 8.49 20.76 -6.57
C GLU A 43 8.78 21.84 -7.61
N LEU A 44 10.06 22.12 -7.83
CA LEU A 44 10.51 23.04 -8.86
C LEU A 44 11.76 22.50 -9.57
N PRO A 45 11.92 22.74 -10.88
CA PRO A 45 13.19 22.52 -11.56
C PRO A 45 14.31 23.31 -10.88
N THR A 46 15.45 22.68 -10.62
CA THR A 46 16.60 23.32 -9.96
C THR A 46 17.07 24.57 -10.73
N ILE A 47 16.92 24.58 -12.07
CA ILE A 47 17.23 25.75 -12.91
C ILE A 47 16.40 27.00 -12.54
N ALA A 48 15.17 26.83 -12.05
CA ALA A 48 14.33 27.94 -11.61
C ALA A 48 14.78 28.53 -10.27
N LEU A 49 15.64 27.83 -9.53
CA LEU A 49 16.20 28.26 -8.25
C LEU A 49 17.54 28.99 -8.41
N PHE A 50 18.14 28.93 -9.60
CA PHE A 50 19.41 29.58 -9.85
C PHE A 50 19.31 31.11 -9.67
N PRO A 51 20.26 31.76 -8.97
CA PRO A 51 21.49 31.21 -8.37
C PRO A 51 21.38 30.81 -6.89
N ARG A 52 20.17 30.83 -6.30
CA ARG A 52 19.97 30.59 -4.85
C ARG A 52 20.34 29.17 -4.44
N ASP A 53 20.14 28.21 -5.34
CA ASP A 53 20.48 26.79 -5.16
C ASP A 53 21.99 26.51 -5.02
N MET A 54 22.86 27.45 -5.43
CA MET A 54 24.32 27.31 -5.33
C MET A 54 24.83 27.01 -3.91
N ILE A 55 24.14 27.49 -2.87
CA ILE A 55 24.45 27.17 -1.47
C ILE A 55 24.28 25.68 -1.14
N TRP A 56 23.53 24.96 -1.97
CA TRP A 56 23.24 23.55 -1.82
C TRP A 56 24.02 22.69 -2.80
N VAL A 57 24.03 23.04 -4.10
CA VAL A 57 24.64 22.23 -5.17
C VAL A 57 26.18 22.24 -5.17
N THR A 58 26.82 23.01 -4.28
CA THR A 58 28.29 23.06 -4.14
C THR A 58 28.84 22.35 -2.90
N ARG A 59 28.00 21.67 -2.12
CA ARG A 59 28.41 21.20 -0.78
C ARG A 59 29.24 19.92 -0.76
N ASP A 60 29.20 19.10 -1.81
CA ASP A 60 29.92 17.81 -1.90
C ASP A 60 29.66 16.84 -0.73
N ASP A 61 28.54 17.04 -0.01
CA ASP A 61 28.15 16.28 1.17
C ASP A 61 26.80 15.56 1.00
N TRP A 62 26.32 15.38 -0.24
CA TRP A 62 25.03 14.73 -0.49
C TRP A 62 25.00 13.27 -0.07
N GLU A 63 23.82 12.80 0.30
CA GLU A 63 23.55 11.41 0.65
C GLU A 63 22.50 10.86 -0.32
N ILE A 64 22.57 9.56 -0.63
CA ILE A 64 21.47 8.91 -1.35
C ILE A 64 20.31 8.92 -0.37
N VAL A 65 19.14 9.33 -0.85
CA VAL A 65 17.92 9.04 -0.11
C VAL A 65 17.78 7.52 -0.16
N HIS A 66 18.08 6.89 0.95
CA HIS A 66 17.74 5.50 1.18
C HIS A 66 16.23 5.48 1.39
N GLU A 67 15.49 5.55 0.28
CA GLU A 67 14.14 5.05 0.26
C GLU A 67 14.28 3.58 0.68
N ASP A 68 13.72 3.23 1.83
CA ASP A 68 13.32 1.85 2.04
C ASP A 68 12.67 1.40 0.72
N GLU A 69 13.18 0.33 0.09
CA GLU A 69 12.63 -0.28 -1.14
C GLU A 69 11.13 -0.04 -1.19
N PRO A 70 10.56 0.38 -2.34
CA PRO A 70 9.24 1.00 -2.39
C PRO A 70 8.28 0.21 -1.51
N LYS A 71 8.07 0.70 -0.28
CA LYS A 71 7.08 0.13 0.62
C LYS A 71 5.80 0.58 -0.05
N ASN A 72 5.25 -0.37 -0.80
CA ASN A 72 3.91 -0.45 -1.34
C ASN A 72 3.06 0.73 -0.84
N VAL A 73 2.50 1.50 -1.78
CA VAL A 73 1.78 2.80 -1.71
C VAL A 73 0.68 2.93 -0.63
N ASN A 74 0.60 1.98 0.29
CA ASN A 74 -0.24 1.89 1.47
C ASN A 74 0.62 1.84 2.75
N GLU A 75 1.30 2.93 3.19
CA GLU A 75 1.39 3.20 4.64
C GLU A 75 1.78 4.65 5.01
N PRO A 76 1.24 5.18 6.12
CA PRO A 76 1.07 6.59 6.44
C PRO A 76 2.28 7.20 7.18
N ALA A 77 2.30 8.53 7.24
CA ALA A 77 3.25 9.29 8.04
C ALA A 77 3.12 8.97 9.54
N GLY A 78 4.24 8.61 10.17
CA GLY A 78 4.41 8.60 11.62
C GLY A 78 4.38 7.21 12.25
N GLU A 79 5.56 6.79 12.74
CA GLU A 79 5.80 5.67 13.65
C GLU A 79 5.18 4.31 13.27
N MET A 80 6.04 3.38 12.82
CA MET A 80 5.75 1.94 12.71
C MET A 80 5.33 1.35 14.08
N LYS A 81 4.06 1.52 14.45
CA LYS A 81 3.30 0.42 15.00
C LYS A 81 3.07 -0.56 13.86
N LYS A 82 3.25 -1.85 14.10
CA LYS A 82 2.82 -2.94 13.21
C LYS A 82 1.35 -2.72 12.81
N LEU A 83 1.09 -2.00 11.72
CA LEU A 83 -0.24 -1.59 11.33
C LEU A 83 -0.93 -2.79 10.69
N ARG A 84 -1.87 -3.38 11.43
CA ARG A 84 -2.76 -4.39 10.91
C ARG A 84 -3.91 -3.67 10.22
N ASN A 85 -3.61 -2.99 9.12
CA ASN A 85 -4.55 -2.21 8.32
C ASN A 85 -5.36 -3.11 7.36
N PHE A 86 -6.31 -2.51 6.63
CA PHE A 86 -7.13 -3.25 5.67
C PHE A 86 -6.30 -3.95 4.58
N GLY A 87 -5.23 -3.31 4.09
CA GLY A 87 -4.31 -3.92 3.12
C GLY A 87 -3.64 -5.18 3.66
N TRP A 88 -3.19 -5.15 4.92
CA TRP A 88 -2.66 -6.31 5.62
C TRP A 88 -3.69 -7.44 5.71
N ALA A 89 -4.96 -7.11 6.04
CA ALA A 89 -6.04 -8.10 6.14
C ALA A 89 -6.29 -8.80 4.81
N ILE A 90 -6.34 -8.05 3.69
CA ILE A 90 -6.46 -8.62 2.34
C ILE A 90 -5.27 -9.53 2.01
N ALA A 91 -4.04 -9.12 2.34
CA ALA A 91 -2.86 -9.93 2.11
C ALA A 91 -2.88 -11.25 2.91
N ALA A 92 -3.39 -11.23 4.15
CA ALA A 92 -3.57 -12.42 4.97
C ALA A 92 -4.64 -13.36 4.40
N LEU A 93 -5.79 -12.82 3.96
CA LEU A 93 -6.85 -13.58 3.30
C LEU A 93 -6.35 -14.31 2.04
N LYS A 94 -5.57 -13.64 1.20
CA LYS A 94 -4.93 -14.24 0.01
C LYS A 94 -3.95 -15.37 0.34
N LYS A 95 -3.44 -15.43 1.58
CA LYS A 95 -2.59 -16.52 2.10
C LYS A 95 -3.41 -17.62 2.80
N GLY A 96 -4.73 -17.61 2.65
CA GLY A 96 -5.64 -18.58 3.29
C GLY A 96 -5.82 -18.39 4.79
N LYS A 97 -5.46 -17.22 5.33
CA LYS A 97 -5.62 -16.92 6.76
C LYS A 97 -7.03 -16.43 7.05
N LYS A 98 -7.52 -16.69 8.26
CA LYS A 98 -8.71 -16.03 8.81
C LYS A 98 -8.32 -14.71 9.44
N VAL A 99 -9.10 -13.66 9.24
CA VAL A 99 -8.83 -12.35 9.88
C VAL A 99 -10.07 -11.79 10.56
N ALA A 100 -9.86 -11.01 11.61
CA ALA A 100 -10.92 -10.31 12.30
C ALA A 100 -10.46 -8.91 12.74
N ARG A 101 -11.42 -8.08 13.16
CA ARG A 101 -11.16 -6.77 13.77
C ARG A 101 -11.38 -6.84 15.27
N LYS A 102 -10.53 -6.17 16.05
CA LYS A 102 -10.66 -6.13 17.52
C LYS A 102 -11.97 -5.50 17.96
N ASN A 103 -12.44 -4.50 17.20
CA ASN A 103 -13.66 -3.76 17.49
C ASN A 103 -14.91 -4.33 16.79
N TRP A 104 -14.86 -5.53 16.22
CA TRP A 104 -16.11 -6.24 15.95
C TRP A 104 -16.79 -6.63 17.25
N ASN A 105 -18.11 -6.73 17.22
CA ASN A 105 -18.96 -7.02 18.38
C ASN A 105 -18.78 -8.44 18.94
N GLY A 106 -17.56 -8.82 19.36
CA GLY A 106 -17.19 -9.90 20.28
C GLY A 106 -17.60 -11.34 19.94
N LYS A 107 -18.45 -11.57 18.94
CA LYS A 107 -19.15 -12.85 18.72
C LYS A 107 -18.40 -13.78 17.77
N GLY A 108 -17.09 -13.95 17.96
CA GLY A 108 -16.28 -14.91 17.19
C GLY A 108 -16.42 -14.76 15.66
N MET A 109 -16.54 -13.51 15.19
CA MET A 109 -16.66 -13.17 13.78
C MET A 109 -15.29 -13.19 13.12
N PHE A 110 -15.21 -13.70 11.89
CA PHE A 110 -13.98 -13.67 11.09
C PHE A 110 -14.29 -13.68 9.59
N LEU A 111 -13.34 -13.18 8.80
CA LEU A 111 -13.32 -13.29 7.35
C LEU A 111 -12.38 -14.39 6.92
N PHE A 112 -12.72 -15.03 5.81
CA PHE A 112 -11.84 -15.93 5.06
C PHE A 112 -12.11 -15.77 3.56
N LEU A 113 -11.14 -16.15 2.72
CA LEU A 113 -11.29 -16.15 1.27
C LEU A 113 -11.72 -17.55 0.82
N ALA A 114 -12.94 -17.67 0.29
CA ALA A 114 -13.41 -18.89 -0.34
C ALA A 114 -13.02 -18.86 -1.82
N HIS A 115 -12.39 -19.94 -2.31
CA HIS A 115 -11.95 -20.04 -3.71
C HIS A 115 -12.94 -20.79 -4.60
N SER A 116 -13.65 -21.76 -4.04
CA SER A 116 -14.68 -22.56 -4.71
C SER A 116 -15.76 -22.86 -3.68
N MET A 117 -17.03 -22.81 -4.09
CA MET A 117 -18.17 -23.01 -3.21
C MET A 117 -19.29 -23.72 -3.96
N ASP A 118 -19.84 -24.78 -3.35
CA ASP A 118 -21.08 -25.38 -3.83
C ASP A 118 -22.26 -24.50 -3.43
N ILE A 119 -23.14 -24.19 -4.38
CA ILE A 119 -24.35 -23.40 -4.15
C ILE A 119 -25.57 -24.29 -4.38
N THR A 120 -26.47 -24.32 -3.40
CA THR A 120 -27.81 -24.90 -3.55
C THR A 120 -28.83 -23.77 -3.56
N THR A 121 -29.80 -23.81 -4.47
CA THR A 121 -30.82 -22.77 -4.62
C THR A 121 -32.13 -23.38 -5.11
N ASP A 122 -33.25 -22.77 -4.73
CA ASP A 122 -34.59 -23.10 -5.22
C ASP A 122 -34.88 -22.46 -6.60
N ALA A 123 -34.00 -21.56 -7.06
CA ALA A 123 -34.16 -20.92 -8.36
C ALA A 123 -33.91 -21.90 -9.51
N ASP A 124 -34.71 -21.80 -10.57
CA ASP A 124 -34.47 -22.57 -11.80
C ASP A 124 -33.24 -22.03 -12.54
N LEU A 125 -32.17 -22.83 -12.54
CA LEU A 125 -30.92 -22.54 -13.24
C LEU A 125 -30.78 -23.30 -14.57
N SER A 126 -31.88 -23.82 -15.12
CA SER A 126 -31.86 -24.55 -16.39
C SER A 126 -31.29 -23.74 -17.57
N CYS A 127 -31.35 -22.41 -17.51
CA CYS A 127 -30.77 -21.51 -18.51
C CYS A 127 -29.23 -21.50 -18.55
N VAL A 128 -28.57 -21.99 -17.50
CA VAL A 128 -27.10 -22.04 -17.39
C VAL A 128 -26.56 -23.47 -17.25
N LYS A 129 -27.41 -24.48 -17.51
CA LYS A 129 -27.10 -25.92 -17.31
C LYS A 129 -25.90 -26.44 -18.11
N ASP A 130 -25.58 -25.80 -19.23
CA ASP A 130 -24.51 -26.22 -20.15
C ASP A 130 -23.18 -25.50 -19.84
N LEU A 131 -23.13 -24.67 -18.79
CA LEU A 131 -21.88 -24.06 -18.33
C LEU A 131 -21.08 -25.05 -17.50
N GLU A 132 -19.79 -25.19 -17.84
CA GLU A 132 -18.85 -26.09 -17.17
C GLU A 132 -17.78 -25.31 -16.40
N GLY A 133 -17.17 -25.96 -15.41
CA GLY A 133 -16.11 -25.38 -14.59
C GLY A 133 -16.59 -24.76 -13.28
N ASP A 134 -15.72 -24.01 -12.60
CA ASP A 134 -16.08 -23.29 -11.38
C ASP A 134 -16.86 -22.02 -11.74
N LEU A 135 -18.17 -22.10 -11.61
CA LEU A 135 -19.08 -21.00 -11.94
C LEU A 135 -19.15 -19.96 -10.82
N VAL A 136 -18.51 -20.22 -9.68
CA VAL A 136 -18.56 -19.33 -8.51
C VAL A 136 -17.23 -18.62 -8.37
N SER A 137 -17.27 -17.29 -8.49
CA SER A 137 -16.07 -16.48 -8.27
C SER A 137 -15.61 -16.54 -6.80
N PRO A 138 -14.29 -16.50 -6.55
CA PRO A 138 -13.76 -16.38 -5.20
C PRO A 138 -14.38 -15.19 -4.46
N SER A 139 -14.72 -15.40 -3.19
CA SER A 139 -15.44 -14.41 -2.40
C SER A 139 -14.87 -14.32 -1.00
N ILE A 140 -14.80 -13.10 -0.47
CA ILE A 140 -14.52 -12.91 0.95
C ILE A 140 -15.83 -13.22 1.68
N VAL A 141 -15.77 -14.22 2.57
CA VAL A 141 -16.92 -14.69 3.34
C VAL A 141 -16.73 -14.30 4.80
N MET A 142 -17.78 -13.79 5.42
CA MET A 142 -17.81 -13.52 6.86
C MET A 142 -18.55 -14.64 7.59
N LYS A 143 -17.91 -15.23 8.60
CA LYS A 143 -18.65 -15.88 9.69
C LYS A 143 -19.24 -14.77 10.57
N THR A 144 -20.55 -14.69 10.60
CA THR A 144 -21.29 -13.71 11.39
C THR A 144 -21.36 -14.12 12.86
N ALA A 145 -21.84 -13.16 13.65
CA ALA A 145 -22.12 -13.26 15.07
C ALA A 145 -23.09 -14.40 15.44
N ASP A 146 -24.00 -14.74 14.53
CA ASP A 146 -25.05 -15.73 14.73
C ASP A 146 -24.73 -17.04 13.98
N ASP A 147 -23.44 -17.32 13.80
CA ASP A 147 -22.89 -18.53 13.19
C ASP A 147 -23.35 -18.82 11.74
N ARG A 148 -23.68 -17.77 10.99
CA ARG A 148 -23.99 -17.85 9.55
C ARG A 148 -22.84 -17.36 8.68
N PHE A 149 -22.72 -17.89 7.47
CA PHE A 149 -21.80 -17.37 6.45
C PHE A 149 -22.48 -16.33 5.57
N CYS A 150 -21.97 -15.11 5.60
CA CYS A 150 -22.34 -14.05 4.66
C CYS A 150 -21.33 -14.09 3.50
N VAL A 151 -21.75 -14.65 2.37
CA VAL A 151 -20.97 -14.68 1.12
C VAL A 151 -21.03 -13.30 0.46
N GLY A 152 -19.89 -12.83 -0.05
CA GLY A 152 -19.79 -11.48 -0.61
C GLY A 152 -19.79 -10.41 0.47
N TRP A 153 -18.94 -10.58 1.49
CA TRP A 153 -18.82 -9.62 2.58
C TRP A 153 -18.58 -8.20 2.03
N LEU A 154 -19.44 -7.27 2.46
CA LEU A 154 -19.38 -5.87 2.08
C LEU A 154 -18.54 -5.12 3.12
N ALA A 155 -17.31 -4.79 2.74
CA ALA A 155 -16.45 -3.94 3.57
C ALA A 155 -17.10 -2.56 3.74
N SER A 156 -17.33 -2.14 4.98
CA SER A 156 -17.76 -0.77 5.26
C SER A 156 -16.58 0.20 5.19
N GLN A 157 -16.84 1.50 5.09
CA GLN A 157 -15.79 2.52 5.24
C GLN A 157 -15.03 2.35 6.57
N THR A 158 -15.72 1.94 7.63
CA THR A 158 -15.08 1.70 8.94
C THR A 158 -14.15 0.49 8.92
N ASP A 159 -14.38 -0.49 8.05
CA ASP A 159 -13.50 -1.66 7.88
C ASP A 159 -12.29 -1.31 7.03
N MET A 160 -12.50 -0.55 5.94
CA MET A 160 -11.43 -0.13 5.03
C MET A 160 -10.44 0.83 5.70
N LEU A 161 -10.91 1.70 6.60
CA LEU A 161 -10.10 2.68 7.34
C LEU A 161 -9.58 2.14 8.68
N ALA A 162 -9.72 0.84 8.95
CA ALA A 162 -9.35 0.24 10.22
C ALA A 162 -7.90 -0.25 10.25
N ASP A 163 -7.27 -0.07 11.41
CA ASP A 163 -5.90 -0.49 11.73
C ASP A 163 -5.84 -1.56 12.84
N ASP A 164 -7.00 -2.14 13.17
CA ASP A 164 -7.19 -3.07 14.28
C ASP A 164 -7.39 -4.54 13.84
N TRP A 165 -6.95 -4.89 12.63
CA TRP A 165 -7.07 -6.25 12.12
C TRP A 165 -6.15 -7.24 12.87
N TYR A 166 -6.48 -8.52 12.86
CA TYR A 166 -5.63 -9.58 13.40
C TYR A 166 -5.96 -10.94 12.75
N GLU A 167 -5.01 -11.87 12.80
CA GLU A 167 -5.23 -13.25 12.35
C GLU A 167 -5.97 -14.05 13.42
N VAL A 168 -6.97 -14.82 13.01
CA VAL A 168 -7.68 -15.78 13.86
C VAL A 168 -7.11 -17.16 13.63
N GLN A 169 -6.74 -17.87 14.71
CA GLN A 169 -6.28 -19.27 14.64
C GLN A 169 -7.42 -20.20 14.23
#